data_AF-A0A7Z9S4E2-F1
#
_entry.id   AF-A0A7Z9S4E2-F1
#
_cell.length_a   1.000
_cell.length_b   1.000
_cell.length_c   1.000
_cell.angle_alpha   90.00
_cell.angle_beta   90.00
_cell.angle_gamma   90.00
#
_symmetry.space_group_name_H-M   'P 1'
#
loop_
_entity.id
_entity.type
_entity.pdbx_description
1 polymer ?
#
loop_
_entity_poly.entity_id
_entity_poly.type
_entity_poly.pdbx_seq_one_letter_code
_entity_poly.pdbx_strand_id
1 'polypeptide(L)' 'LLDEIAAHLDSRRLGALFDEILGLGAQVWMTGTDSGLFEPLAGRAQFFSVAEATVTAVL' A
#
# COMPACT_ATOMS: atom_id res chain seq x y z
N LEU A 1 9.67 5.08 -1.10
CA LEU A 1 9.35 3.69 -1.50
C LEU A 1 9.52 2.82 -0.27
N LEU A 2 8.48 2.10 0.14
CA LEU A 2 8.52 1.12 1.22
C LEU A 2 8.31 -0.26 0.59
N ASP A 3 9.32 -1.11 0.67
CA ASP A 3 9.32 -2.40 0.00
C ASP A 3 8.78 -3.50 0.93
N GLU A 4 7.71 -4.20 0.51
CA GLU A 4 7.04 -5.29 1.25
C GLU A 4 6.67 -4.95 2.71
N ILE A 5 6.51 -3.66 3.03
CA ILE A 5 6.37 -3.20 4.42
C ILE A 5 5.14 -3.77 5.12
N ALA A 6 4.07 -4.01 4.36
CA ALA A 6 2.80 -4.45 4.90
C ALA A 6 2.86 -5.86 5.49
N ALA A 7 3.73 -6.74 4.96
CA ALA A 7 3.90 -8.11 5.44
C ALA A 7 4.66 -8.20 6.78
N HIS A 8 5.32 -7.12 7.20
CA HIS A 8 6.20 -7.09 8.38
C HIS A 8 5.53 -6.49 9.63
N LEU A 9 4.28 -6.03 9.50
CA LEU A 9 3.58 -5.32 10.57
C LEU A 9 2.31 -6.05 10.98
N ASP A 10 2.02 -6.03 12.28
CA ASP A 10 0.69 -6.38 12.77
C ASP A 10 -0.35 -5.34 12.29
N SER A 11 -1.63 -5.74 12.23
CA SER A 11 -2.70 -4.90 11.67
C SER A 11 -2.81 -3.52 12.34
N ARG A 12 -2.49 -3.42 13.64
CA ARG A 12 -2.54 -2.16 14.38
C ARG A 12 -1.41 -1.23 13.95
N ARG A 13 -0.18 -1.74 13.86
CA ARG A 13 0.98 -0.96 13.38
C ARG A 13 0.83 -0.56 11.92
N LEU A 14 0.27 -1.46 11.10
CA LEU A 14 0.02 -1.20 9.68
C LEU A 14 -0.98 -0.06 9.49
N GLY A 15 -2.09 -0.07 10.25
CA GLY A 15 -3.05 1.03 10.24
C GLY A 15 -2.43 2.38 10.62
N ALA A 16 -1.65 2.40 11.71
CA ALA A 16 -0.96 3.62 12.15
C ALA A 16 0.03 4.13 11.08
N LEU A 17 0.77 3.24 10.42
CA LEU A 17 1.66 3.61 9.32
C LEU A 17 0.89 4.28 8.18
N PHE A 18 -0.26 3.74 7.80
CA PHE A 18 -1.08 4.30 6.73
C PHE A 18 -1.63 5.68 7.09
N ASP A 19 -2.08 5.89 8.33
CA ASP A 19 -2.55 7.19 8.79
C ASP A 19 -1.42 8.25 8.74
N GLU A 20 -0.21 7.89 9.19
CA GLU A 20 0.97 8.76 9.11
C GLU A 20 1.36 9.09 7.66
N ILE A 21 1.34 8.09 6.76
CA ILE A 21 1.65 8.30 5.33
C ILE A 21 0.65 9.28 4.69
N LEU A 22 -0.64 9.12 4.98
CA LEU A 22 -1.68 10.01 4.45
C LEU A 22 -1.55 11.43 5.01
N GLY A 23 -1.17 11.55 6.29
CA GLY A 23 -0.92 12.84 6.94
C GLY A 23 0.32 13.58 6.45
N LEU A 24 1.31 12.87 5.90
CA LEU A 24 2.59 13.44 5.46
C LEU A 24 2.44 14.43 4.29
N GLY A 25 1.38 14.29 3.47
CA GLY A 25 1.16 15.14 2.29
C GLY A 25 2.21 14.96 1.18
N ALA A 26 2.96 13.87 1.21
CA ALA A 26 3.99 13.53 0.23
C ALA A 26 3.58 12.32 -0.62
N GLN A 27 4.22 12.17 -1.79
CA GLN A 27 4.05 10.95 -2.58
C GLN A 27 4.81 9.80 -1.93
N VAL A 28 4.10 8.70 -1.65
CA VAL A 28 4.67 7.46 -1.11
C VAL A 28 4.28 6.30 -2.02
N TRP A 29 5.28 5.47 -2.34
CA TRP A 29 5.10 4.21 -3.06
C TRP A 29 5.30 3.06 -2.08
N MET A 30 4.45 2.04 -2.17
CA MET A 30 4.53 0.82 -1.38
C MET A 30 4.34 -0.39 -2.30
N THR A 31 5.03 -1.48 -1.98
CA THR A 31 4.90 -2.77 -2.68
C THR A 31 4.42 -3.83 -1.70
N GLY A 32 3.78 -4.86 -2.24
CA GLY A 32 3.34 -6.03 -1.49
C GLY A 32 2.72 -7.06 -2.42
N THR A 33 2.74 -8.32 -1.99
CA THR A 33 2.16 -9.44 -2.74
C THR A 33 0.72 -9.77 -2.36
N ASP A 34 0.27 -9.38 -1.15
CA ASP A 34 -1.10 -9.56 -0.69
C ASP A 34 -1.86 -8.23 -0.72
N SER A 35 -2.85 -8.13 -1.62
CA SER A 35 -3.71 -6.95 -1.73
C SER A 35 -4.59 -6.70 -0.50
N GLY A 36 -4.92 -7.75 0.26
CA GLY A 36 -5.75 -7.67 1.46
C GLY A 36 -5.12 -6.79 2.55
N LEU A 37 -3.79 -6.77 2.63
CA LEU A 37 -3.06 -5.92 3.58
C LEU A 37 -3.21 -4.42 3.30
N PHE A 38 -3.64 -4.06 2.08
CA PHE A 38 -3.83 -2.67 1.67
C PHE A 38 -5.30 -2.25 1.58
N GLU A 39 -6.26 -3.13 1.89
CA GLU A 39 -7.70 -2.77 1.99
C GLU A 39 -7.97 -1.49 2.79
N PRO A 40 -7.26 -1.20 3.92
CA PRO A 40 -7.46 0.05 4.66
C PRO A 40 -7.14 1.34 3.88
N LEU A 41 -6.48 1.24 2.72
CA LEU A 41 -6.17 2.36 1.83
C LEU A 41 -7.15 2.49 0.66
N ALA A 42 -8.18 1.63 0.56
CA ALA A 42 -9.19 1.72 -0.48
C ALA A 42 -9.82 3.13 -0.54
N GLY A 43 -9.89 3.70 -1.75
CA GLY A 43 -10.37 5.07 -1.98
C GLY A 43 -9.44 6.19 -1.51
N ARG A 44 -8.29 5.88 -0.91
CA ARG A 44 -7.30 6.85 -0.42
C ARG A 44 -5.92 6.71 -1.08
N ALA A 45 -5.70 5.64 -1.84
CA ALA A 45 -4.50 5.40 -2.61
C ALA A 45 -4.83 4.90 -4.02
N GLN A 46 -3.86 4.99 -4.93
CA GLN A 46 -3.92 4.35 -6.23
C GLN A 46 -3.30 2.96 -6.14
N PHE A 47 -3.96 1.98 -6.75
CA PHE A 47 -3.51 0.59 -6.75
C PHE A 47 -3.05 0.17 -8.13
N PHE A 48 -1.93 -0.54 -8.17
CA PHE A 48 -1.36 -1.09 -9.39
C PHE A 48 -1.01 -2.55 -9.16
N SER A 49 -1.46 -3.42 -10.06
CA SER A 49 -1.03 -4.82 -10.13
C SER A 49 0.10 -4.93 -11.14
N VAL A 50 1.16 -5.63 -10.75
CA VAL A 50 2.30 -5.91 -11.63
C VAL A 50 2.39 -7.42 -11.83
N ALA A 51 2.21 -7.86 -13.07
CA ALA A 51 2.32 -9.26 -13.46
C ALA A 51 2.87 -9.35 -14.88
N GLU A 52 3.71 -10.35 -15.15
CA GLU A 52 4.22 -10.63 -16.51
C GLU A 52 4.81 -9.39 -17.21
N ALA A 53 5.63 -8.62 -16.49
CA ALA A 53 6.23 -7.35 -16.94
C ALA A 53 5.21 -6.27 -17.39
N THR A 54 3.95 -6.39 -16.98
CA THR A 54 2.86 -5.45 -17.27
C THR A 54 2.35 -4.82 -15.98
N VAL A 55 2.04 -3.52 -16.04
CA VAL A 55 1.44 -2.76 -14.93
C VAL A 55 0.00 -2.41 -15.29
N THR A 56 -0.94 -2.77 -14.43
CA THR A 56 -2.37 -2.52 -14.60
C THR A 56 -2.91 -1.75 -13.40
N ALA A 57 -3.59 -0.63 -13.65
CA ALA A 57 -4.29 0.08 -12.59
C ALA A 57 -5.49 -0.76 -12.09
N VAL A 58 -5.62 -0.91 -10.78
CA VAL A 58 -6.72 -1.62 -10.13
C VAL A 58 -7.67 -0.58 -9.52
N LEU A 59 -8.97 -0.73 -9.78
CA LEU A 59 -10.04 0.15 -9.30
C LEU A 59 -10.37 -0.14 -7.83
#